data_AF-A0A091K5W6-F1
#
_entry.id   AF-A0A091K5W6-F1
#
_cell.length_a   1.000
_cell.length_b   1.000
_cell.length_c   1.000
_cell.angle_alpha   90.00
_cell.angle_beta   90.00
_cell.angle_gamma   90.00
#
_symmetry.space_group_name_H-M   'P 1'
#
loop_
_entity.id
_entity.type
_entity.pdbx_description
1 polymer ?
#
loop_
_entity_poly.entity_id
_entity_poly.type
_entity_poly.pdbx_seq_one_letter_code
_entity_poly.pdbx_strand_id
1 'polypeptide(L)'
;ITKRTARLVAEWQCVGFCHGVLNTDNMSIVGLTIDYGPFGFMDRYDPEHICNGSDNTGRYAYNKQPEICKWNLGKLAEALVPELPLEISELILEEEYDAEFEKHYLQKMRKKLGLIHLELEEDSKLVSELLETMHLTGGDFTNIFSLLSSFSVDTDPSKLEAFLEELTSQCASVEELKVAFKPQMDPRQLSMMLMLAQSNPQLFALIGTKANINKELERIEQFSKLQQLTAADLLSRNKRHWKEWLEKYRVRLQKEIESVSDADAWNTDHVKVMNSNNPKYILRNYIAQNAIEAAENGDFSEVRNVLKLLENPFQEAEGLGEVTEDAEEEGATATAAACAQETRSRLPYCSKPPLWASELCVT
;
A
#
# COMPACT_ATOMS: atom_id res chain seq x y z
N ILE A 1 -20.85 1.15 -17.49
CA ILE A 1 -19.40 0.86 -17.58
C ILE A 1 -18.66 1.76 -16.60
N THR A 2 -18.79 3.09 -16.74
CA THR A 2 -18.26 4.14 -15.84
C THR A 2 -18.30 3.79 -14.36
N LYS A 3 -19.48 3.58 -13.77
CA LYS A 3 -19.63 3.23 -12.34
C LYS A 3 -18.90 1.96 -11.93
N ARG A 4 -18.84 0.95 -12.80
CA ARG A 4 -18.14 -0.31 -12.49
C ARG A 4 -16.64 -0.09 -12.45
N THR A 5 -16.10 0.67 -13.41
CA THR A 5 -14.69 1.06 -13.44
C THR A 5 -14.32 1.93 -12.24
N ALA A 6 -15.15 2.92 -11.88
CA ALA A 6 -14.94 3.77 -10.71
C ALA A 6 -14.88 2.94 -9.41
N ARG A 7 -15.82 2.01 -9.22
CA ARG A 7 -15.80 1.09 -8.07
C ARG A 7 -14.58 0.17 -8.08
N LEU A 8 -14.23 -0.39 -9.23
CA LEU A 8 -13.07 -1.28 -9.37
C LEU A 8 -11.78 -0.60 -8.91
N VAL A 9 -11.50 0.60 -9.43
CA VAL A 9 -10.28 1.31 -9.06
C VAL A 9 -10.35 1.82 -7.62
N ALA A 10 -11.51 2.20 -7.10
CA ALA A 10 -11.68 2.51 -5.68
C ALA A 10 -11.35 1.31 -4.77
N GLU A 11 -11.76 0.09 -5.14
CA GLU A 11 -11.35 -1.13 -4.43
C GLU A 11 -9.84 -1.33 -4.48
N TRP A 12 -9.20 -1.12 -5.63
CA TRP A 12 -7.74 -1.20 -5.76
C TRP A 12 -7.03 -0.22 -4.82
N GLN A 13 -7.51 1.02 -4.73
CA GLN A 13 -6.98 2.00 -3.78
C GLN A 13 -7.19 1.55 -2.32
N CYS A 14 -8.32 0.92 -1.99
CA CYS A 14 -8.58 0.49 -0.61
C CYS A 14 -7.72 -0.69 -0.13
N VAL A 15 -7.15 -1.48 -1.05
CA VAL A 15 -6.28 -2.63 -0.73
C VAL A 15 -4.82 -2.44 -1.14
N GLY A 16 -4.45 -1.25 -1.64
CA GLY A 16 -3.08 -0.98 -2.05
C GLY A 16 -2.65 -1.76 -3.30
N PHE A 17 -3.58 -2.12 -4.17
CA PHE A 17 -3.27 -2.83 -5.42
C PHE A 17 -2.83 -1.85 -6.51
N CYS A 18 -1.70 -2.15 -7.16
CA CYS A 18 -1.18 -1.42 -8.31
C CYS A 18 -1.11 -2.37 -9.52
N HIS A 19 -1.81 -2.03 -10.60
CA HIS A 19 -1.94 -2.89 -11.79
C HIS A 19 -0.69 -2.87 -12.68
N GLY A 20 -0.02 -1.73 -12.78
CA GLY A 20 1.24 -1.58 -13.54
C GLY A 20 1.11 -1.46 -15.06
N VAL A 21 0.00 -1.86 -15.68
CA VAL A 21 -0.26 -1.75 -17.14
C VAL A 21 -1.73 -1.47 -17.43
N LEU A 22 -2.16 -0.22 -17.23
CA LEU A 22 -3.54 0.20 -17.48
C LEU A 22 -3.73 0.75 -18.91
N ASN A 23 -3.31 -0.04 -19.90
CA ASN A 23 -3.63 0.23 -21.30
C ASN A 23 -5.13 -0.01 -21.55
N THR A 24 -5.69 0.59 -22.61
CA THR A 24 -7.13 0.51 -22.91
C THR A 24 -7.63 -0.91 -23.19
N ASP A 25 -6.78 -1.77 -23.75
CA ASP A 25 -7.05 -3.19 -23.98
C ASP A 25 -7.11 -4.02 -22.70
N ASN A 26 -6.51 -3.53 -21.61
CA ASN A 26 -6.56 -4.12 -20.28
C ASN A 26 -7.71 -3.58 -19.41
N MET A 27 -8.63 -2.80 -19.99
CA MET A 27 -9.81 -2.30 -19.31
C MET A 27 -11.03 -3.16 -19.63
N SER A 28 -11.40 -4.03 -18.69
CA SER A 28 -12.59 -4.87 -18.84
C SER A 28 -13.89 -4.06 -18.91
N ILE A 29 -14.70 -4.28 -19.95
CA ILE A 29 -16.01 -3.63 -20.13
C ILE A 29 -16.99 -3.92 -19.00
N VAL A 30 -16.81 -5.05 -18.30
CA VAL A 30 -17.65 -5.46 -17.17
C VAL A 30 -17.11 -4.97 -15.82
N GLY A 31 -15.93 -4.34 -15.76
CA GLY A 31 -15.33 -3.81 -14.53
C GLY A 31 -14.65 -4.87 -13.67
N LEU A 32 -13.92 -5.79 -14.30
CA LEU A 32 -13.06 -6.78 -13.62
C LEU A 32 -11.58 -6.42 -13.82
N THR A 33 -10.74 -6.73 -12.83
CA THR A 33 -9.28 -6.76 -13.04
C THR A 33 -8.94 -7.86 -14.05
N ILE A 34 -8.16 -7.53 -15.06
CA ILE A 34 -7.70 -8.47 -16.09
C ILE A 34 -6.22 -8.21 -16.38
N ASP A 35 -5.56 -9.15 -17.07
CA ASP A 35 -4.16 -9.03 -17.48
C ASP A 35 -3.17 -8.75 -16.34
N TYR A 36 -3.07 -9.72 -15.42
CA TYR A 36 -2.11 -9.72 -14.31
C TYR A 36 -0.68 -9.94 -14.85
N GLY A 37 0.00 -8.84 -15.17
CA GLY A 37 1.42 -8.80 -15.52
C GLY A 37 2.26 -8.25 -14.37
N PRO A 38 2.86 -7.05 -14.51
CA PRO A 38 3.69 -6.45 -13.46
C PRO A 38 2.83 -5.73 -12.41
N PHE A 39 1.87 -6.45 -11.82
CA PHE A 39 1.08 -5.95 -10.71
C PHE A 39 1.86 -6.06 -9.39
N GLY A 40 1.40 -5.34 -8.37
CA GLY A 40 1.90 -5.49 -7.01
C GLY A 40 0.88 -5.04 -5.97
N PHE A 41 0.87 -5.71 -4.83
CA PHE A 41 0.29 -5.16 -3.62
C PHE A 41 1.35 -4.34 -2.89
N MET A 42 0.96 -3.16 -2.43
CA MET A 42 1.84 -2.24 -1.77
C MET A 42 2.24 -2.76 -0.39
N ASP A 43 3.54 -2.89 -0.15
CA ASP A 43 4.08 -3.21 1.17
C ASP A 43 4.01 -1.98 2.07
N ARG A 44 4.95 -1.04 1.91
CA ARG A 44 4.94 0.27 2.59
C ARG A 44 4.06 1.24 1.82
N TYR A 45 3.23 2.02 2.52
CA TYR A 45 2.45 3.06 1.85
C TYR A 45 3.35 4.11 1.18
N ASP A 46 3.22 4.18 -0.13
CA ASP A 46 3.85 5.15 -1.01
C ASP A 46 2.84 5.53 -2.11
N PRO A 47 2.27 6.76 -2.08
CA PRO A 47 1.29 7.17 -3.06
C PRO A 47 1.85 7.17 -4.49
N GLU A 48 3.17 7.34 -4.65
CA GLU A 48 3.84 7.31 -5.95
C GLU A 48 4.40 5.92 -6.31
N HIS A 49 3.98 4.85 -5.61
CA HIS A 49 4.48 3.50 -5.87
C HIS A 49 4.27 3.07 -7.34
N ILE A 50 5.35 2.61 -7.96
CA ILE A 50 5.39 2.05 -9.32
C ILE A 50 5.75 0.57 -9.18
N CYS A 51 4.82 -0.32 -9.53
CA CYS A 51 5.05 -1.77 -9.48
C CYS A 51 5.74 -2.31 -10.73
N ASN A 52 5.56 -1.64 -11.87
CA ASN A 52 6.12 -2.06 -13.16
C ASN A 52 7.51 -1.46 -13.39
N GLY A 53 8.53 -2.32 -13.48
CA GLY A 53 9.91 -1.92 -13.75
C GLY A 53 10.14 -1.19 -15.07
N SER A 54 9.21 -1.35 -16.03
CA SER A 54 9.27 -0.68 -17.33
C SER A 54 8.62 0.72 -17.34
N ASP A 55 7.84 1.08 -16.30
CA ASP A 55 7.18 2.39 -16.22
C ASP A 55 8.08 3.47 -15.61
N ASN A 56 9.06 3.91 -16.41
CA ASN A 56 10.04 4.92 -16.01
C ASN A 56 9.46 6.33 -15.74
N THR A 57 8.19 6.55 -16.11
CA THR A 57 7.52 7.86 -15.97
C THR A 57 6.49 7.88 -14.86
N GLY A 58 6.17 6.73 -14.27
CA GLY A 58 5.11 6.57 -13.28
C GLY A 58 3.72 6.86 -13.85
N ARG A 59 3.50 6.54 -15.13
CA ARG A 59 2.19 6.72 -15.78
C ARG A 59 1.11 5.92 -15.06
N TYR A 60 1.45 4.71 -14.61
CA TYR A 60 0.56 3.78 -13.93
C TYR A 60 0.88 3.65 -12.43
N ALA A 61 1.55 4.65 -11.86
CA ALA A 61 1.77 4.73 -10.42
C ALA A 61 0.44 4.64 -9.65
N TYR A 62 0.51 4.16 -8.41
CA TYR A 62 -0.66 3.85 -7.58
C TYR A 62 -1.67 5.01 -7.50
N ASN A 63 -1.21 6.24 -7.22
CA ASN A 63 -2.07 7.44 -7.16
C ASN A 63 -2.62 7.90 -8.51
N LYS A 64 -2.07 7.44 -9.64
CA LYS A 64 -2.53 7.80 -10.99
C LYS A 64 -3.63 6.89 -11.50
N GLN A 65 -3.80 5.69 -10.93
CA GLN A 65 -4.76 4.70 -11.43
C GLN A 65 -6.19 5.24 -11.59
N PRO A 66 -6.76 6.04 -10.65
CA PRO A 66 -8.11 6.60 -10.82
C PRO A 66 -8.24 7.49 -12.06
N GLU A 67 -7.29 8.41 -12.26
CA GLU A 67 -7.30 9.32 -13.42
C GLU A 67 -7.00 8.59 -14.73
N ILE A 68 -6.12 7.58 -14.72
CA ILE A 68 -5.85 6.75 -15.90
C ILE A 68 -7.10 5.94 -16.29
N CYS A 69 -7.82 5.38 -15.32
CA CYS A 69 -9.07 4.67 -15.59
C CYS A 69 -10.13 5.60 -16.18
N LYS A 70 -10.25 6.84 -15.68
CA LYS A 70 -11.12 7.88 -16.24
C LYS A 70 -10.71 8.23 -17.68
N TRP A 71 -9.41 8.42 -17.92
CA TRP A 71 -8.87 8.69 -19.25
C TRP A 71 -9.17 7.55 -20.24
N ASN A 72 -9.04 6.29 -19.82
CA ASN A 72 -9.39 5.13 -20.65
C ASN A 72 -10.88 5.07 -20.97
N LEU A 73 -11.76 5.48 -20.05
CA LEU A 73 -13.19 5.63 -20.34
C LEU A 73 -13.46 6.73 -21.36
N GLY A 74 -12.69 7.82 -21.35
CA GLY A 74 -12.71 8.84 -22.40
C GLY A 74 -12.37 8.27 -23.78
N LYS A 75 -11.38 7.37 -23.86
CA LYS A 75 -11.06 6.64 -25.10
C LYS A 75 -12.17 5.70 -25.56
N LEU A 76 -12.86 5.07 -24.62
CA LEU A 76 -14.07 4.30 -24.95
C LEU A 76 -15.19 5.22 -25.46
N ALA A 77 -15.38 6.39 -24.87
CA ALA A 77 -16.37 7.37 -25.31
C ALA A 77 -16.10 7.84 -26.76
N GLU A 78 -14.84 8.16 -27.09
CA GLU A 78 -14.41 8.48 -28.47
C GLU A 78 -14.76 7.36 -29.47
N ALA A 79 -14.62 6.10 -29.07
CA ALA A 79 -14.94 4.95 -29.92
C ALA A 79 -16.45 4.73 -30.10
N LEU A 80 -17.29 5.21 -29.18
CA LEU A 80 -18.74 5.07 -29.21
C LEU A 80 -19.47 6.17 -29.98
N VAL A 81 -18.75 7.20 -30.46
CA VAL A 81 -19.30 8.36 -31.19
C VAL A 81 -20.36 8.03 -32.25
N PRO A 82 -20.20 6.97 -33.08
CA PRO A 82 -21.23 6.62 -34.07
C PRO A 82 -22.62 6.33 -33.48
N GLU A 83 -22.67 5.87 -32.23
CA GLU A 83 -23.90 5.44 -31.53
C GLU A 83 -24.27 6.34 -30.35
N LEU A 84 -23.29 7.03 -29.75
CA LEU A 84 -23.45 7.89 -28.59
C LEU A 84 -22.59 9.17 -28.79
N PRO A 85 -23.21 10.35 -29.00
CA PRO A 85 -22.48 11.60 -29.17
C PRO A 85 -21.50 11.88 -28.02
N LEU A 86 -20.33 12.42 -28.37
CA LEU A 86 -19.23 12.61 -27.43
C LEU A 86 -19.65 13.53 -26.27
N GLU A 87 -20.40 14.59 -26.57
CA GLU A 87 -20.87 15.58 -25.60
C GLU A 87 -21.75 14.96 -24.51
N ILE A 88 -22.51 13.90 -24.84
CA ILE A 88 -23.33 13.16 -23.86
C ILE A 88 -22.44 12.24 -23.03
N SER A 89 -21.53 11.51 -23.68
CA SER A 89 -20.66 10.55 -22.99
C SER A 89 -19.64 11.20 -22.07
N GLU A 90 -19.07 12.36 -22.43
CA GLU A 90 -18.16 13.12 -21.58
C GLU A 90 -18.86 13.66 -20.34
N LEU A 91 -20.08 14.18 -20.49
CA LEU A 91 -20.89 14.63 -19.36
C LEU A 91 -21.16 13.50 -18.36
N ILE A 92 -21.42 12.27 -18.83
CA ILE A 92 -21.56 11.10 -17.97
C ILE A 92 -20.26 10.80 -17.21
N LEU A 93 -19.09 10.97 -17.84
CA LEU A 93 -17.81 10.76 -17.15
C LEU A 93 -17.55 11.83 -16.09
N GLU A 94 -17.84 13.09 -16.40
CA GLU A 94 -17.68 14.21 -15.46
C GLU A 94 -18.63 14.10 -14.27
N GLU A 95 -19.90 13.75 -14.49
CA GLU A 95 -20.91 13.72 -13.43
C GLU A 95 -20.90 12.43 -12.60
N GLU A 96 -20.67 11.27 -13.23
CA GLU A 96 -20.89 9.98 -12.58
C GLU A 96 -19.60 9.28 -12.14
N TYR A 97 -18.46 9.52 -12.78
CA TYR A 97 -17.23 8.78 -12.44
C TYR A 97 -16.66 9.23 -11.10
N ASP A 98 -16.39 10.53 -10.93
CA ASP A 98 -15.74 11.07 -9.73
C ASP A 98 -16.64 10.86 -8.51
N ALA A 99 -17.93 11.18 -8.63
CA ALA A 99 -18.91 11.00 -7.57
C ALA A 99 -19.04 9.53 -7.13
N GLU A 100 -19.04 8.57 -8.07
CA GLU A 100 -19.10 7.14 -7.72
C GLU A 100 -17.78 6.64 -7.13
N PHE A 101 -16.63 7.09 -7.64
CA PHE A 101 -15.31 6.75 -7.11
C PHE A 101 -15.17 7.22 -5.66
N GLU A 102 -15.39 8.52 -5.41
CA GLU A 102 -15.24 9.13 -4.09
C GLU A 102 -16.16 8.49 -3.07
N LYS A 103 -17.44 8.30 -3.44
CA LYS A 103 -18.43 7.63 -2.60
C LYS A 103 -18.02 6.20 -2.26
N HIS A 104 -17.66 5.39 -3.26
CA HIS A 104 -17.33 3.98 -3.03
C HIS A 104 -16.03 3.83 -2.24
N TYR A 105 -15.02 4.65 -2.56
CA TYR A 105 -13.76 4.72 -1.84
C TYR A 105 -13.97 5.06 -0.37
N LEU A 106 -14.70 6.15 -0.07
CA LEU A 106 -14.94 6.57 1.30
C LEU A 106 -15.75 5.51 2.07
N GLN A 107 -16.78 4.92 1.46
CA GLN A 107 -17.55 3.84 2.07
C GLN A 107 -16.67 2.63 2.45
N LYS A 108 -15.70 2.28 1.60
CA LYS A 108 -14.76 1.19 1.90
C LYS A 108 -13.75 1.58 2.98
N MET A 109 -13.15 2.77 2.90
CA MET A 109 -12.22 3.25 3.92
C MET A 109 -12.88 3.40 5.30
N ARG A 110 -14.15 3.84 5.36
CA ARG A 110 -14.93 3.87 6.61
C ARG A 110 -15.07 2.48 7.23
N LYS A 111 -15.38 1.44 6.44
CA LYS A 111 -15.43 0.05 6.93
C LYS A 111 -14.07 -0.44 7.43
N LYS A 112 -12.99 -0.10 6.71
CA LYS A 112 -11.62 -0.43 7.14
C LYS A 112 -11.24 0.25 8.47
N LEU A 113 -11.89 1.36 8.82
CA LEU A 113 -11.72 2.11 10.07
C LEU A 113 -12.79 1.82 11.14
N GLY A 114 -13.73 0.91 10.90
CA GLY A 114 -14.79 0.61 11.87
C GLY A 114 -15.86 1.70 12.01
N LEU A 115 -15.94 2.65 11.07
CA LEU A 115 -16.95 3.72 11.07
C LEU A 115 -18.24 3.20 10.40
N ILE A 116 -19.13 2.60 11.21
CA ILE A 116 -20.21 1.74 10.70
C ILE A 116 -21.63 2.32 10.81
N HIS A 117 -21.90 3.29 11.71
CA HIS A 117 -23.25 3.83 11.91
C HIS A 117 -23.39 5.28 11.48
N LEU A 118 -22.46 6.13 11.86
CA LEU A 118 -22.55 7.57 11.64
C LEU A 118 -21.62 7.97 10.49
N GLU A 119 -22.15 8.61 9.44
CA GLU A 119 -21.32 9.18 8.36
C GLU A 119 -21.15 10.67 8.61
N LEU A 120 -19.90 11.12 8.71
CA LEU A 120 -19.56 12.53 8.95
C LEU A 120 -18.62 13.04 7.86
N GLU A 121 -18.73 14.33 7.54
CA GLU A 121 -17.85 14.98 6.55
C GLU A 121 -16.37 14.89 6.93
N GLU A 122 -16.05 14.80 8.22
CA GLU A 122 -14.68 14.65 8.72
C GLU A 122 -14.05 13.28 8.41
N ASP A 123 -14.84 12.26 8.00
CA ASP A 123 -14.34 10.91 7.70
C ASP A 123 -13.33 10.92 6.56
N SER A 124 -13.59 11.71 5.51
CA SER A 124 -12.67 11.86 4.37
C SER A 124 -11.32 12.47 4.80
N LYS A 125 -11.37 13.45 5.71
CA LYS A 125 -10.16 14.08 6.27
C LYS A 125 -9.39 13.11 7.15
N LEU A 126 -10.08 12.35 8.01
CA LEU A 126 -9.46 11.34 8.86
C LEU A 126 -8.72 10.28 8.04
N VAL A 127 -9.33 9.81 6.96
CA VAL A 127 -8.72 8.87 6.00
C VAL A 127 -7.49 9.48 5.33
N SER A 128 -7.59 10.73 4.86
CA SER A 128 -6.46 11.41 4.22
C SER A 128 -5.28 11.60 5.19
N GLU A 129 -5.55 11.98 6.44
CA GLU A 129 -4.53 12.13 7.48
C GLU A 129 -3.91 10.79 7.92
N LEU A 130 -4.66 9.67 7.83
CA LEU A 130 -4.11 8.33 8.06
C LEU A 130 -3.07 8.01 7.00
N LEU A 131 -3.45 8.14 5.73
CA LEU A 131 -2.56 7.85 4.61
C LEU A 131 -1.31 8.74 4.63
N GLU A 132 -1.45 10.02 4.99
CA GLU A 132 -0.31 10.92 5.20
C GLU A 132 0.60 10.42 6.35
N THR A 133 0.00 9.99 7.47
CA THR A 133 0.76 9.43 8.60
C THR A 133 1.52 8.16 8.20
N MET A 134 0.88 7.28 7.43
CA MET A 134 1.52 6.08 6.88
C MET A 134 2.66 6.45 5.92
N HIS A 135 2.50 7.48 5.10
CA HIS A 135 3.54 7.94 4.18
C HIS A 135 4.76 8.49 4.94
N LEU A 136 4.53 9.36 5.92
CA LEU A 136 5.57 10.00 6.74
C LEU A 136 6.37 9.01 7.58
N THR A 137 5.70 7.97 8.07
CA THR A 137 6.32 6.96 8.95
C THR A 137 6.81 5.72 8.20
N GLY A 138 6.43 5.58 6.92
CA GLY A 138 6.70 4.39 6.15
C GLY A 138 5.95 3.17 6.68
N GLY A 139 4.68 3.36 7.05
CA GLY A 139 3.83 2.29 7.55
C GLY A 139 3.51 1.22 6.50
N ASP A 140 3.53 -0.06 6.91
CA ASP A 140 3.02 -1.16 6.09
C ASP A 140 1.52 -0.98 5.85
N PHE A 141 1.13 -0.98 4.57
CA PHE A 141 -0.22 -0.64 4.15
C PHE A 141 -1.26 -1.57 4.76
N THR A 142 -1.02 -2.88 4.65
CA THR A 142 -1.97 -3.91 5.05
C THR A 142 -1.98 -4.08 6.56
N ASN A 143 -0.80 -4.19 7.16
CA ASN A 143 -0.67 -4.53 8.58
C ASN A 143 -1.18 -3.41 9.49
N ILE A 144 -1.05 -2.14 9.09
CA ILE A 144 -1.62 -1.03 9.86
C ILE A 144 -3.14 -1.12 9.92
N PHE A 145 -3.81 -1.34 8.78
CA PHE A 145 -5.27 -1.51 8.77
C PHE A 145 -5.71 -2.73 9.59
N SER A 146 -4.97 -3.84 9.48
CA SER A 146 -5.22 -5.04 10.30
C SER A 146 -5.07 -4.72 11.79
N LEU A 147 -3.99 -4.04 12.19
CA LEU A 147 -3.70 -3.71 13.58
C LEU A 147 -4.70 -2.72 14.19
N LEU A 148 -5.20 -1.76 13.41
CA LEU A 148 -6.21 -0.81 13.90
C LEU A 148 -7.48 -1.49 14.44
N SER A 149 -7.78 -2.73 14.04
CA SER A 149 -8.91 -3.50 14.58
C SER A 149 -8.80 -3.82 16.07
N SER A 150 -7.58 -3.83 16.64
CA SER A 150 -7.35 -4.05 18.07
C SER A 150 -7.22 -2.74 18.86
N PHE A 151 -7.32 -1.58 18.19
CA PHE A 151 -7.25 -0.28 18.86
C PHE A 151 -8.43 -0.08 19.79
N SER A 152 -8.14 0.25 21.05
CA SER A 152 -9.16 0.55 22.06
C SER A 152 -9.36 2.05 22.23
N VAL A 153 -10.62 2.44 22.44
CA VAL A 153 -11.02 3.83 22.75
C VAL A 153 -10.73 4.20 24.22
N ASP A 154 -10.23 3.25 25.01
CA ASP A 154 -9.81 3.47 26.40
C ASP A 154 -8.73 4.56 26.50
N THR A 155 -8.80 5.34 27.57
CA THR A 155 -7.85 6.42 27.88
C THR A 155 -6.64 5.96 28.69
N ASP A 156 -6.54 4.66 29.00
CA ASP A 156 -5.37 4.09 29.69
C ASP A 156 -4.07 4.34 28.92
N PRO A 157 -3.15 5.16 29.48
CA PRO A 157 -1.88 5.49 28.82
C PRO A 157 -1.00 4.26 28.56
N SER A 158 -1.09 3.22 29.39
CA SER A 158 -0.26 2.02 29.22
C SER A 158 -0.67 1.19 28.00
N LYS A 159 -1.97 1.06 27.76
CA LYS A 159 -2.52 0.40 26.57
C LYS A 159 -2.17 1.17 25.30
N LEU A 160 -2.27 2.51 25.35
CA LEU A 160 -1.89 3.35 24.23
C LEU A 160 -0.39 3.20 23.90
N GLU A 161 0.47 3.16 24.91
CA GLU A 161 1.91 3.01 24.68
C GLU A 161 2.25 1.63 24.09
N ALA A 162 1.66 0.55 24.62
CA ALA A 162 1.83 -0.80 24.05
C ALA A 162 1.35 -0.87 22.60
N PHE A 163 0.19 -0.27 22.30
CA PHE A 163 -0.32 -0.20 20.93
C PHE A 163 0.58 0.62 20.00
N LEU A 164 1.15 1.73 20.50
CA LEU A 164 2.10 2.52 19.73
C LEU A 164 3.39 1.75 19.43
N GLU A 165 3.85 0.89 20.34
CA GLU A 165 5.01 0.01 20.10
C GLU A 165 4.72 -1.00 18.99
N GLU A 166 3.59 -1.69 19.06
CA GLU A 166 3.16 -2.63 18.02
C GLU A 166 2.97 -1.92 16.67
N LEU A 167 2.32 -0.76 16.67
CA LEU A 167 2.07 0.00 15.44
C LEU A 167 3.38 0.53 14.83
N THR A 168 4.28 1.06 15.65
CA THR A 168 5.57 1.55 15.13
C THR A 168 6.49 0.43 14.67
N SER A 169 6.31 -0.82 15.13
CA SER A 169 6.99 -1.99 14.56
C SER A 169 6.59 -2.23 13.09
N GLN A 170 5.38 -1.80 12.69
CA GLN A 170 4.89 -1.87 11.31
C GLN A 170 5.37 -0.69 10.44
N CYS A 171 6.14 0.24 11.00
CA CYS A 171 6.78 1.32 10.24
C CYS A 171 8.11 0.86 9.62
N ALA A 172 8.58 1.59 8.61
CA ALA A 172 9.86 1.36 7.99
C ALA A 172 11.00 1.72 8.96
N SER A 173 12.01 0.85 9.00
CA SER A 173 13.30 1.07 9.63
C SER A 173 14.13 2.10 8.87
N VAL A 174 15.19 2.60 9.52
CA VAL A 174 16.14 3.53 8.89
C VAL A 174 16.80 2.87 7.67
N GLU A 175 17.09 1.57 7.77
CA GLU A 175 17.69 0.75 6.73
C GLU A 175 16.76 0.63 5.51
N GLU A 176 15.49 0.29 5.73
CA GLU A 176 14.47 0.24 4.66
C GLU A 176 14.32 1.59 3.94
N LEU A 177 14.26 2.69 4.70
CA LEU A 177 14.19 4.03 4.13
C LEU A 177 15.45 4.40 3.34
N LYS A 178 16.64 4.04 3.82
CA LYS A 178 17.90 4.28 3.09
C LYS A 178 17.93 3.54 1.76
N VAL A 179 17.43 2.29 1.71
CA VAL A 179 17.35 1.55 0.46
C VAL A 179 16.35 2.22 -0.49
N ALA A 180 15.16 2.58 -0.01
CA ALA A 180 14.12 3.22 -0.83
C ALA A 180 14.54 4.57 -1.42
N PHE A 181 15.28 5.39 -0.66
CA PHE A 181 15.74 6.71 -1.09
C PHE A 181 17.17 6.70 -1.66
N LYS A 182 17.76 5.54 -1.92
CA LYS A 182 19.10 5.46 -2.52
C LYS A 182 19.12 6.16 -3.89
N PRO A 183 20.01 7.14 -4.12
CA PRO A 183 20.13 7.81 -5.41
C PRO A 183 20.31 6.81 -6.56
N GLN A 184 19.58 7.02 -7.64
CA GLN A 184 19.54 6.16 -8.82
C GLN A 184 20.40 6.71 -9.97
N MET A 185 20.73 8.00 -9.96
CA MET A 185 21.60 8.62 -10.96
C MET A 185 23.03 8.79 -10.46
N ASP A 186 24.00 8.52 -11.34
CA ASP A 186 25.40 8.82 -11.06
C ASP A 186 25.59 10.34 -10.84
N PRO A 187 26.35 10.77 -9.81
CA PRO A 187 26.54 12.19 -9.51
C PRO A 187 27.13 13.01 -10.66
N ARG A 188 27.98 12.41 -11.52
CA ARG A 188 28.56 13.11 -12.68
C ARG A 188 27.50 13.31 -13.76
N GLN A 189 26.64 12.31 -13.96
CA GLN A 189 25.51 12.41 -14.87
C GLN A 189 24.56 13.52 -14.43
N LEU A 190 24.17 13.55 -13.15
CA LEU A 190 23.32 14.62 -12.61
C LEU A 190 23.96 16.00 -12.79
N SER A 191 25.25 16.15 -12.48
CA SER A 191 25.98 17.40 -12.68
C SER A 191 25.99 17.85 -14.14
N MET A 192 26.23 16.94 -15.07
CA MET A 192 26.17 17.20 -16.51
C MET A 192 24.77 17.66 -16.94
N MET A 193 23.71 17.00 -16.45
CA MET A 193 22.32 17.38 -16.75
C MET A 193 21.97 18.77 -16.21
N LEU A 194 22.42 19.12 -15.00
CA LEU A 194 22.23 20.45 -14.42
C LEU A 194 22.97 21.54 -15.21
N MET A 195 24.20 21.26 -15.67
CA MET A 195 24.95 22.18 -16.53
C MET A 195 24.27 22.36 -17.90
N LEU A 196 23.74 21.29 -18.50
CA LEU A 196 22.96 21.36 -19.74
C LEU A 196 21.67 22.18 -19.57
N ALA A 197 20.98 22.03 -18.44
CA ALA A 197 19.80 22.82 -18.13
C ALA A 197 20.08 24.32 -18.08
N GLN A 198 21.25 24.71 -17.55
CA GLN A 198 21.68 26.12 -17.47
C GLN A 198 22.18 26.66 -18.81
N SER A 199 22.90 25.85 -19.58
CA SER A 199 23.56 26.29 -20.82
C SER A 199 22.64 26.23 -22.06
N ASN A 200 21.71 25.29 -22.14
CA ASN A 200 20.76 25.17 -23.25
C ASN A 200 19.39 24.63 -22.80
N PRO A 201 18.50 25.50 -22.31
CA PRO A 201 17.17 25.11 -21.80
C PRO A 201 16.26 24.44 -22.84
N GLN A 202 16.42 24.77 -24.14
CA GLN A 202 15.58 24.22 -25.21
C GLN A 202 15.94 22.75 -25.50
N LEU A 203 17.24 22.44 -25.57
CA LEU A 203 17.71 21.07 -25.72
C LEU A 203 17.34 20.22 -24.51
N PHE A 204 17.43 20.80 -23.31
CA PHE A 204 17.03 20.15 -22.06
C PHE A 204 15.53 19.81 -22.01
N ALA A 205 14.66 20.69 -22.52
CA ALA A 205 13.22 20.43 -22.60
C ALA A 205 12.88 19.26 -23.55
N LEU A 206 13.66 19.07 -24.62
CA LEU A 206 13.47 17.97 -25.58
C LEU A 206 13.84 16.59 -24.99
N ILE A 207 14.75 16.56 -24.00
CA ILE A 207 15.25 15.32 -23.39
C ILE A 207 14.27 14.78 -22.32
N GLY A 208 13.24 15.54 -21.95
CA GLY A 208 12.13 15.04 -21.13
C GLY A 208 12.53 14.66 -19.70
N THR A 209 13.29 15.51 -19.02
CA THR A 209 13.92 15.13 -17.72
C THR A 209 13.74 16.12 -16.57
N LYS A 210 13.07 17.26 -16.73
CA LYS A 210 12.96 18.22 -15.60
C LYS A 210 12.27 17.60 -14.38
N ALA A 211 11.19 16.84 -14.57
CA ALA A 211 10.50 16.14 -13.50
C ALA A 211 11.38 15.04 -12.87
N ASN A 212 12.05 14.23 -13.70
CA ASN A 212 12.93 13.16 -13.22
C ASN A 212 14.14 13.69 -12.44
N ILE A 213 14.70 14.83 -12.87
CA ILE A 213 15.80 15.49 -12.15
C ILE A 213 15.31 16.04 -10.82
N ASN A 214 14.13 16.67 -10.78
CA ASN A 214 13.57 17.14 -9.51
C ASN A 214 13.34 15.98 -8.54
N LYS A 215 12.74 14.87 -9.00
CA LYS A 215 12.55 13.65 -8.20
C LYS A 215 13.87 13.09 -7.68
N GLU A 216 14.92 13.09 -8.51
CA GLU A 216 16.23 12.63 -8.06
C GLU A 216 16.89 13.59 -7.06
N LEU A 217 16.72 14.91 -7.22
CA LEU A 217 17.21 15.89 -6.26
C LEU A 217 16.51 15.73 -4.90
N GLU A 218 15.19 15.55 -4.90
CA GLU A 218 14.41 15.27 -3.69
C GLU A 218 14.88 13.95 -3.03
N ARG A 219 15.12 12.91 -3.83
CA ARG A 219 15.66 11.63 -3.35
C ARG A 219 17.02 11.79 -2.69
N ILE A 220 17.94 12.53 -3.30
CA ILE A 220 19.28 12.82 -2.73
C ILE A 220 19.16 13.59 -1.41
N GLU A 221 18.28 14.59 -1.35
CA GLU A 221 18.04 15.36 -0.12
C GLU A 221 17.53 14.47 1.00
N GLN A 222 16.53 13.63 0.73
CA GLN A 222 15.99 12.68 1.71
C GLN A 222 17.05 11.66 2.15
N PHE A 223 17.81 11.10 1.22
CA PHE A 223 18.89 10.17 1.54
C PHE A 223 19.94 10.79 2.47
N SER A 224 20.33 12.04 2.22
CA SER A 224 21.26 12.80 3.07
C SER A 224 20.70 12.99 4.50
N LYS A 225 19.41 13.34 4.63
CA LYS A 225 18.75 13.43 5.93
C LYS A 225 18.75 12.09 6.67
N LEU A 226 18.49 10.99 5.97
CA LEU A 226 18.49 9.63 6.53
C LEU A 226 19.88 9.15 6.98
N GLN A 227 20.97 9.69 6.43
CA GLN A 227 22.32 9.37 6.91
C GLN A 227 22.60 9.89 8.33
N GLN A 228 21.92 10.97 8.73
CA GLN A 228 22.11 11.60 10.03
C GLN A 228 21.07 11.15 11.07
N LEU A 229 20.02 10.46 10.64
CA LEU A 229 18.91 10.04 11.49
C LEU A 229 19.24 8.74 12.24
N THR A 230 19.07 8.74 13.56
CA THR A 230 19.20 7.52 14.37
C THR A 230 17.88 6.75 14.41
N ALA A 231 17.94 5.45 14.73
CA ALA A 231 16.74 4.64 14.92
C ALA A 231 15.85 5.17 16.06
N ALA A 232 16.46 5.70 17.13
CA ALA A 232 15.73 6.28 18.26
C ALA A 232 15.00 7.58 17.86
N ASP A 233 15.64 8.44 17.07
CA ASP A 233 15.02 9.66 16.55
C ASP A 233 13.84 9.34 15.62
N LEU A 234 14.02 8.34 14.74
CA LEU A 234 12.96 7.87 13.84
C LEU A 234 11.77 7.33 14.63
N LEU A 235 12.03 6.47 15.63
CA LEU A 235 10.99 5.90 16.49
C LEU A 235 10.21 6.99 17.23
N SER A 236 10.91 7.94 17.86
CA SER A 236 10.29 9.07 18.57
C SER A 236 9.42 9.92 17.63
N ARG A 237 9.93 10.22 16.42
CA ARG A 237 9.18 10.93 15.39
C ARG A 237 7.92 10.17 14.97
N ASN A 238 8.04 8.86 14.72
CA ASN A 238 6.92 8.04 14.29
C ASN A 238 5.86 7.92 15.38
N LYS A 239 6.26 7.68 16.65
CA LYS A 239 5.34 7.67 17.80
C LYS A 239 4.55 8.97 17.91
N ARG A 240 5.18 10.14 17.67
CA ARG A 240 4.49 11.43 17.68
C ARG A 240 3.41 11.53 16.60
N HIS A 241 3.74 11.23 15.35
CA HIS A 241 2.77 11.27 14.25
C HIS A 241 1.57 10.34 14.50
N TRP A 242 1.84 9.11 14.94
CA TRP A 242 0.79 8.14 15.24
C TRP A 242 -0.06 8.54 16.43
N LYS A 243 0.54 9.07 17.50
CA LYS A 243 -0.22 9.58 18.65
C LYS A 243 -1.16 10.73 18.25
N GLU A 244 -0.70 11.66 17.42
CA GLU A 244 -1.52 12.76 16.91
C GLU A 244 -2.71 12.26 16.09
N TRP A 245 -2.51 11.27 15.21
CA TRP A 245 -3.60 10.70 14.41
C TRP A 245 -4.56 9.83 15.24
N LEU A 246 -4.04 8.97 16.13
CA LEU A 246 -4.84 8.11 17.00
C LEU A 246 -5.75 8.91 17.95
N GLU A 247 -5.31 10.09 18.38
CA GLU A 247 -6.16 11.02 19.13
C GLU A 247 -7.41 11.41 18.33
N LYS A 248 -7.23 11.82 17.07
CA LYS A 248 -8.34 12.19 16.19
C LYS A 248 -9.23 10.99 15.87
N TYR A 249 -8.62 9.83 15.62
CA TYR A 249 -9.35 8.59 15.39
C TYR A 249 -10.22 8.21 16.61
N ARG A 250 -9.66 8.28 17.82
CA ARG A 250 -10.40 8.00 19.05
C ARG A 250 -11.58 8.94 19.24
N VAL A 251 -11.38 10.26 19.05
CA VAL A 251 -12.46 11.25 19.12
C VAL A 251 -13.56 10.93 18.10
N ARG A 252 -13.19 10.46 16.91
CA ARG A 252 -14.16 10.05 15.90
C ARG A 252 -14.93 8.78 16.28
N LEU A 253 -14.26 7.78 16.85
CA LEU A 253 -14.91 6.55 17.35
C LEU A 253 -15.85 6.85 18.52
N GLN A 254 -15.51 7.78 19.40
CA GLN A 254 -16.41 8.22 20.48
C GLN A 254 -17.74 8.74 19.94
N LYS A 255 -17.74 9.48 18.82
CA LYS A 255 -18.98 9.91 18.16
C LYS A 255 -19.83 8.74 17.61
N GLU A 256 -19.21 7.63 17.17
CA GLU A 256 -19.97 6.42 16.82
C GLU A 256 -20.62 5.83 18.07
N ILE A 257 -19.85 5.68 19.15
CA ILE A 257 -20.31 5.10 20.43
C ILE A 257 -21.46 5.91 21.01
N GLU A 258 -21.38 7.25 20.96
CA GLU A 258 -22.44 8.14 21.42
C GLU A 258 -23.72 8.06 20.56
N SER A 259 -23.60 7.63 19.30
CA SER A 259 -24.73 7.50 18.38
C SER A 259 -25.54 6.20 18.56
N VAL A 260 -24.99 5.24 19.31
CA VAL A 260 -25.60 3.93 19.55
C VAL A 260 -26.08 3.77 21.00
N SER A 261 -27.03 2.85 21.23
CA SER A 261 -27.55 2.58 22.58
C SER A 261 -26.73 1.56 23.37
N ASP A 262 -25.94 0.74 22.69
CA ASP A 262 -25.16 -0.36 23.28
C ASP A 262 -23.72 -0.31 22.75
N ALA A 263 -22.80 0.11 23.62
CA ALA A 263 -21.39 0.26 23.29
C ALA A 263 -20.66 -1.08 23.14
N ASP A 264 -21.08 -2.13 23.84
CA ASP A 264 -20.46 -3.45 23.77
C ASP A 264 -20.85 -4.17 22.47
N ALA A 265 -22.13 -4.03 22.08
CA ALA A 265 -22.60 -4.49 20.77
C ALA A 265 -21.88 -3.76 19.64
N TRP A 266 -21.75 -2.42 19.74
CA TRP A 266 -20.96 -1.64 18.79
C TRP A 266 -19.51 -2.11 18.71
N ASN A 267 -18.87 -2.35 19.85
CA ASN A 267 -17.49 -2.80 19.89
C ASN A 267 -17.31 -4.18 19.22
N THR A 268 -18.31 -5.04 19.32
CA THR A 268 -18.30 -6.34 18.63
C THR A 268 -18.47 -6.16 17.11
N ASP A 269 -19.42 -5.31 16.71
CA ASP A 269 -19.77 -5.11 15.30
C ASP A 269 -18.68 -4.37 14.52
N HIS A 270 -18.08 -3.31 15.07
CA HIS A 270 -17.04 -2.56 14.34
C HIS A 270 -15.77 -3.39 14.15
N VAL A 271 -15.32 -4.16 15.15
CA VAL A 271 -14.17 -5.08 15.02
C VAL A 271 -14.46 -6.14 13.96
N LYS A 272 -15.67 -6.73 13.97
CA LYS A 272 -16.08 -7.70 12.95
C LYS A 272 -16.07 -7.09 11.54
N VAL A 273 -16.54 -5.86 11.40
CA VAL A 273 -16.49 -5.14 10.11
C VAL A 273 -15.05 -4.87 9.70
N MET A 274 -14.19 -4.40 10.59
CA MET A 274 -12.78 -4.16 10.28
C MET A 274 -12.08 -5.45 9.85
N ASN A 275 -12.22 -6.54 10.61
CA ASN A 275 -11.59 -7.83 10.29
C ASN A 275 -12.07 -8.42 8.96
N SER A 276 -13.31 -8.14 8.55
CA SER A 276 -13.83 -8.59 7.24
C SER A 276 -13.48 -7.66 6.06
N ASN A 277 -12.85 -6.50 6.31
CA ASN A 277 -12.45 -5.54 5.28
C ASN A 277 -10.93 -5.26 5.28
N ASN A 278 -10.20 -5.69 6.31
CA ASN A 278 -8.75 -5.57 6.45
C ASN A 278 -8.13 -6.97 6.37
N PRO A 279 -7.57 -7.36 5.23
CA PRO A 279 -6.96 -8.68 5.10
C PRO A 279 -5.72 -8.78 5.99
N LYS A 280 -5.50 -9.96 6.58
CA LYS A 280 -4.25 -10.35 7.26
C LYS A 280 -3.22 -10.83 6.25
N TYR A 281 -3.66 -11.41 5.12
CA TYR A 281 -2.79 -11.96 4.08
C TYR A 281 -3.08 -11.31 2.73
N ILE A 282 -2.02 -10.86 2.06
CA ILE A 282 -2.03 -10.36 0.67
C ILE A 282 -0.91 -11.02 -0.12
N LEU A 283 -1.03 -11.06 -1.45
CA LEU A 283 0.01 -11.61 -2.32
C LEU A 283 1.14 -10.58 -2.50
N ARG A 284 1.99 -10.45 -1.48
CA ARG A 284 3.21 -9.62 -1.54
C ARG A 284 4.17 -10.19 -2.58
N ASN A 285 4.95 -9.33 -3.22
CA ASN A 285 5.86 -9.75 -4.29
C ASN A 285 6.89 -10.79 -3.82
N TYR A 286 7.42 -10.66 -2.61
CA TYR A 286 8.39 -11.64 -2.08
C TYR A 286 7.76 -13.02 -1.82
N ILE A 287 6.48 -13.06 -1.46
CA ILE A 287 5.72 -14.31 -1.25
C ILE A 287 5.55 -15.01 -2.60
N ALA A 288 5.16 -14.25 -3.63
CA ALA A 288 5.06 -14.76 -4.99
C ALA A 288 6.42 -15.25 -5.50
N GLN A 289 7.49 -14.49 -5.28
CA GLN A 289 8.85 -14.86 -5.68
C GLN A 289 9.31 -16.17 -5.02
N ASN A 290 9.12 -16.32 -3.70
CA ASN A 290 9.45 -17.56 -3.00
C ASN A 290 8.68 -18.76 -3.57
N ALA A 291 7.40 -18.58 -3.89
CA ALA A 291 6.57 -19.63 -4.47
C ALA A 291 7.00 -20.01 -5.90
N ILE A 292 7.42 -19.03 -6.70
CA ILE A 292 7.98 -19.23 -8.05
C ILE A 292 9.30 -20.00 -7.97
N GLU A 293 10.24 -19.55 -7.13
CA GLU A 293 11.54 -20.20 -6.93
C GLU A 293 11.39 -21.67 -6.49
N ALA A 294 10.44 -21.95 -5.59
CA ALA A 294 10.14 -23.32 -5.18
C ALA A 294 9.58 -24.16 -6.34
N ALA A 295 8.63 -23.62 -7.10
CA ALA A 295 7.98 -24.31 -8.22
C ALA A 295 8.95 -24.59 -9.38
N GLU A 296 9.89 -23.69 -9.68
CA GLU A 296 10.95 -23.90 -10.67
C GLU A 296 11.87 -25.08 -10.30
N ASN A 297 12.04 -25.33 -9.00
CA ASN A 297 12.75 -26.49 -8.47
C ASN A 297 11.87 -27.75 -8.34
N GLY A 298 10.63 -27.69 -8.83
CA GLY A 298 9.66 -28.79 -8.81
C GLY A 298 8.87 -28.94 -7.51
N ASP A 299 9.03 -28.03 -6.54
CA ASP A 299 8.25 -28.03 -5.29
C ASP A 299 7.06 -27.06 -5.37
N PHE A 300 5.86 -27.62 -5.56
CA PHE A 300 4.59 -26.86 -5.57
C PHE A 300 3.94 -26.75 -4.18
N SER A 301 4.64 -27.08 -3.09
CA SER A 301 4.10 -26.94 -1.73
C SER A 301 3.84 -25.47 -1.36
N GLU A 302 4.78 -24.58 -1.69
CA GLU A 302 4.68 -23.16 -1.39
C GLU A 302 3.51 -22.49 -2.11
N VAL A 303 3.34 -22.75 -3.41
CA VAL A 303 2.19 -22.26 -4.21
C VAL A 303 0.86 -22.69 -3.57
N ARG A 304 0.76 -23.94 -3.11
CA ARG A 304 -0.46 -24.46 -2.46
C ARG A 304 -0.71 -23.81 -1.11
N ASN A 305 0.33 -23.54 -0.33
CA ASN A 305 0.20 -22.85 0.96
C ASN A 305 -0.28 -21.42 0.76
N VAL A 306 0.34 -20.67 -0.15
CA VAL A 306 -0.05 -19.31 -0.49
C VAL A 306 -1.49 -19.27 -0.99
N LEU A 307 -1.89 -20.18 -1.89
CA LEU A 307 -3.27 -20.26 -2.36
C LEU A 307 -4.26 -20.48 -1.20
N LYS A 308 -3.96 -21.42 -0.30
CA LYS A 308 -4.83 -21.71 0.86
C LYS A 308 -5.00 -20.49 1.78
N LEU A 309 -3.97 -19.67 1.95
CA LEU A 309 -4.04 -18.43 2.73
C LEU A 309 -4.91 -17.38 2.02
N LEU A 310 -4.72 -17.21 0.71
CA LEU A 310 -5.44 -16.22 -0.08
C LEU A 310 -6.90 -16.59 -0.36
N GLU A 311 -7.30 -17.85 -0.15
CA GLU A 311 -8.70 -18.27 -0.13
C GLU A 311 -9.46 -17.69 1.08
N ASN A 312 -8.77 -17.44 2.20
CA ASN A 312 -9.34 -16.86 3.42
C ASN A 312 -8.47 -15.73 3.99
N PRO A 313 -8.26 -14.63 3.24
CA PRO A 313 -7.23 -13.63 3.57
C PRO A 313 -7.53 -12.80 4.82
N PHE A 314 -8.76 -12.90 5.34
CA PHE A 314 -9.25 -12.16 6.51
C PHE A 314 -9.26 -12.98 7.81
N GLN A 315 -9.02 -14.29 7.72
CA GLN A 315 -9.06 -15.20 8.87
C GLN A 315 -7.65 -15.59 9.26
N GLU A 316 -7.42 -15.82 10.55
CA GLU A 316 -6.17 -16.38 11.03
C GLU A 316 -6.04 -17.84 10.58
N ALA A 317 -4.88 -18.19 10.01
CA ALA A 317 -4.66 -19.51 9.48
C ALA A 317 -4.19 -20.48 10.58
N GLU A 318 -5.08 -21.35 11.05
CA GLU A 318 -4.69 -22.41 11.98
C GLU A 318 -3.75 -23.43 11.32
N GLY A 319 -2.56 -23.65 11.91
CA GLY A 319 -1.70 -24.79 11.61
C GLY A 319 -0.78 -24.66 10.39
N LEU A 320 -0.65 -23.48 9.78
CA LEU A 320 0.32 -23.23 8.71
C LEU A 320 1.61 -22.60 9.25
N GLY A 321 2.33 -23.32 10.12
CA GLY A 321 3.75 -23.10 10.46
C GLY A 321 4.25 -21.64 10.49
N GLU A 322 3.48 -20.71 11.05
CA GLU A 322 3.96 -19.35 11.31
C GLU A 322 4.93 -19.46 12.48
N VAL A 323 6.23 -19.49 12.17
CA VAL A 323 7.25 -19.41 13.20
C VAL A 323 7.23 -17.96 13.70
N THR A 324 6.66 -17.75 14.88
CA THR A 324 6.79 -16.49 15.60
C THR A 324 8.26 -16.30 15.98
N GLU A 325 8.82 -15.10 15.74
CA GLU A 325 10.24 -14.78 15.99
C GLU A 325 10.69 -15.10 17.44
N ASP A 326 9.78 -15.24 18.39
CA ASP A 326 10.05 -15.53 19.80
C ASP A 326 10.53 -16.97 20.08
N ALA A 327 10.58 -17.87 19.09
CA ALA A 327 10.87 -19.29 19.31
C ALA A 327 12.37 -19.68 19.18
N GLU A 328 13.29 -18.76 18.88
CA GLU A 328 14.70 -19.11 18.61
C GLU A 328 15.66 -19.10 19.84
N GLU A 329 15.21 -18.74 21.06
CA GLU A 329 16.14 -18.68 22.21
C GLU A 329 16.28 -19.97 23.05
N GLU A 330 15.49 -21.03 22.86
CA GLU A 330 15.65 -22.26 23.64
C GLU A 330 15.81 -23.51 22.76
N GLY A 331 17.05 -23.94 22.52
CA GLY A 331 17.29 -25.35 22.13
C GLY A 331 18.47 -25.68 21.23
N ALA A 332 19.54 -24.89 21.15
CA ALA A 332 20.72 -25.28 20.36
C ALA A 332 21.69 -26.21 21.14
N THR A 333 21.32 -27.47 21.34
CA THR A 333 22.31 -28.57 21.55
C THR A 333 21.85 -29.87 20.88
N ALA A 334 22.29 -30.12 19.64
CA ALA A 334 22.91 -31.38 19.22
C ALA A 334 23.16 -31.41 17.71
N THR A 335 24.37 -31.86 17.39
CA THR A 335 25.03 -32.07 16.10
C THR A 335 24.28 -32.96 15.10
N ALA A 336 24.29 -32.58 13.82
CA ALA A 336 24.82 -33.42 12.71
C ALA A 336 24.84 -32.64 11.38
N ALA A 337 25.98 -32.67 10.70
CA ALA A 337 26.27 -31.99 9.45
C ALA A 337 25.67 -32.72 8.23
N ALA A 338 24.90 -32.01 7.39
CA ALA A 338 24.70 -32.32 5.98
C ALA A 338 24.06 -31.11 5.26
N CYS A 339 24.66 -30.71 4.12
CA CYS A 339 24.17 -29.79 3.08
C CYS A 339 23.75 -28.36 3.52
N ALA A 340 24.63 -27.40 3.25
CA ALA A 340 24.33 -25.97 3.26
C ALA A 340 23.38 -25.60 2.09
N GLN A 341 22.08 -25.80 2.31
CA GLN A 341 21.09 -24.82 1.87
C GLN A 341 20.84 -23.96 3.09
N GLU A 342 21.21 -22.67 3.05
CA GLU A 342 20.75 -21.72 4.05
C GLU A 342 19.22 -21.76 4.02
N THR A 343 18.62 -22.47 4.99
CA THR A 343 17.20 -22.36 5.29
C THR A 343 16.95 -20.91 5.64
N ARG A 344 16.51 -20.10 4.66
CA ARG A 344 15.91 -18.79 4.93
C ARG A 344 14.84 -19.05 5.99
N SER A 345 15.02 -18.50 7.18
CA SER A 345 13.99 -18.53 8.23
C SER A 345 12.68 -18.06 7.59
N ARG A 346 11.65 -18.92 7.65
CA ARG A 346 10.37 -18.63 7.01
C ARG A 346 9.64 -17.61 7.87
N LEU A 347 9.74 -16.35 7.47
CA LEU A 347 8.95 -15.26 8.03
C LEU A 347 7.44 -15.59 7.89
N PRO A 348 6.61 -15.24 8.88
CA PRO A 348 5.16 -15.35 8.77
C PRO A 348 4.62 -14.59 7.55
N TYR A 349 3.61 -15.12 6.85
CA TYR A 349 3.06 -14.47 5.66
C TYR A 349 2.38 -13.11 5.93
N CYS A 350 1.99 -12.86 7.18
CA CYS A 350 1.46 -11.56 7.61
C CYS A 350 2.55 -10.57 8.05
N SER A 351 3.84 -10.95 8.06
CA SER A 351 4.92 -10.06 8.44
C SER A 351 5.18 -8.99 7.36
N LYS A 352 5.90 -7.95 7.75
CA LYS A 352 6.55 -7.04 6.80
C LYS A 352 7.47 -7.83 5.86
N PRO A 353 7.69 -7.34 4.62
CA PRO A 353 8.64 -7.96 3.71
C PRO A 353 10.07 -7.93 4.29
N PRO A 354 10.90 -8.94 3.99
CA PRO A 354 12.32 -8.91 4.33
C PRO A 354 13.07 -7.85 3.52
N LEU A 355 14.19 -7.33 4.04
CA LEU A 355 14.95 -6.25 3.40
C LEU A 355 15.31 -6.52 1.93
N TRP A 356 15.70 -7.74 1.58
CA TRP A 356 16.08 -8.11 0.22
C TRP A 356 14.92 -7.98 -0.78
N ALA A 357 13.67 -8.04 -0.31
CA ALA A 357 12.49 -7.92 -1.16
C ALA A 357 12.35 -6.51 -1.77
N SER A 358 12.98 -5.50 -1.17
CA SER A 358 12.96 -4.12 -1.67
C SER A 358 13.62 -3.94 -3.05
N GLU A 359 14.42 -4.91 -3.49
CA GLU A 359 15.07 -4.91 -4.81
C GLU A 359 14.28 -5.70 -5.86
N LEU A 360 13.18 -6.36 -5.47
CA LEU A 360 12.34 -7.10 -6.41
C LEU A 360 11.66 -6.15 -7.37
N CYS A 361 11.78 -6.47 -8.66
CA CYS A 361 11.16 -5.74 -9.73
C CYS A 361 10.35 -6.72 -10.58
N VAL A 362 9.08 -6.42 -10.82
CA VAL A 362 8.23 -7.21 -11.72
C VAL A 362 8.14 -6.45 -13.05
N THR A 363 8.39 -7.16 -14.15
CA THR A 363 8.41 -6.59 -15.50
C THR A 363 7.41 -7.26 -16.42
#